data_AF-A0A7W0XMR8-F1
#
_entry.id   AF-A0A7W0XMR8-F1
#
_cell.length_a   1.000
_cell.length_b   1.000
_cell.length_c   1.000
_cell.angle_alpha   90.00
_cell.angle_beta   90.00
_cell.angle_gamma   90.00
#
_symmetry.space_group_name_H-M   'P 1'
#
loop_
_entity.id
_entity.type
_entity.pdbx_description
1 polymer ?
#
loop_
_entity_poly.entity_id
_entity_poly.type
_entity_poly.pdbx_seq_one_letter_code
_entity_poly.pdbx_strand_id
1 'polypeptide(L)'
;PEPLGPNVVSTVTKDWEGSFLVGYIAAKTTKTGTIGFVGGKDIPIIHRFFIGYYYGAKMAKPDVNVLESYSGTFSDPAAGKEYTLALINQKSDINFAVAGATSAGVIDAAKSTNTFAIGVDSNQNYMAPGSVLTSMVKRVDTQAYDMIKAVADGTYRGGTVPSYGLKEGGVDAAMDEHNAGLIPEDVLKKADELRQKVISGEIVVPNYFDLKPGQKEMGQPPMATPPSVANAQ
;
A
#
# COMPACT_ATOMS: atom_id res chain seq x y z
N PRO A 1 1.03 25.30 0.78
CA PRO A 1 2.44 24.96 0.48
C PRO A 1 3.13 26.14 -0.19
N GLU A 2 4.34 26.50 0.23
CA GLU A 2 5.16 27.47 -0.51
C GLU A 2 5.45 26.94 -1.93
N PRO A 3 5.52 27.82 -2.94
CA PRO A 3 5.89 27.42 -4.29
C PRO A 3 7.31 26.82 -4.30
N LEU A 4 7.48 25.69 -4.99
CA LEU A 4 8.80 25.06 -5.13
C LEU A 4 9.77 25.98 -5.86
N GLY A 5 11.02 25.99 -5.39
CA GLY A 5 12.10 26.71 -6.06
C GLY A 5 12.31 26.23 -7.50
N PRO A 6 12.80 27.11 -8.40
CA PRO A 6 12.93 26.81 -9.84
C PRO A 6 13.98 25.73 -10.15
N ASN A 7 14.80 25.36 -9.17
CA ASN A 7 15.82 24.32 -9.23
C ASN A 7 15.44 23.04 -8.45
N VAL A 8 14.18 22.92 -8.02
CA VAL A 8 13.69 21.79 -7.21
C VAL A 8 12.53 21.11 -7.95
N VAL A 9 12.59 19.78 -8.05
CA VAL A 9 11.44 18.93 -8.39
C VAL A 9 11.12 18.08 -7.19
N SER A 10 9.84 18.01 -6.83
CA SER A 10 9.35 17.11 -5.78
C SER A 10 8.48 16.04 -6.44
N THR A 11 8.87 14.77 -6.38
CA THR A 11 8.04 13.70 -6.95
C THR A 11 7.04 13.22 -5.91
N VAL A 12 5.80 12.96 -6.34
CA VAL A 12 4.79 12.32 -5.50
C VAL A 12 4.50 10.95 -6.08
N THR A 13 4.62 9.91 -5.26
CA THR A 13 4.07 8.61 -5.62
C THR A 13 2.69 8.47 -5.01
N LYS A 14 1.73 7.97 -5.78
CA LYS A 14 0.36 7.77 -5.30
C LYS A 14 0.21 6.40 -4.62
N ASP A 15 0.98 6.18 -3.55
CA ASP A 15 1.01 4.91 -2.81
C ASP A 15 -0.36 4.45 -2.30
N TRP A 16 -1.30 5.36 -2.05
CA TRP A 16 -2.67 5.02 -1.69
C TRP A 16 -3.42 4.30 -2.83
N GLU A 17 -3.19 4.65 -4.11
CA GLU A 17 -3.81 3.99 -5.25
C GLU A 17 -3.32 2.52 -5.38
N GLY A 18 -2.03 2.28 -5.20
CA GLY A 18 -1.49 0.91 -5.17
C GLY A 18 -1.95 0.14 -3.94
N SER A 19 -1.97 0.79 -2.77
CA SER A 19 -2.45 0.20 -1.51
C SER A 19 -3.92 -0.23 -1.61
N PHE A 20 -4.74 0.52 -2.35
CA PHE A 20 -6.12 0.15 -2.66
C PHE A 20 -6.24 -1.18 -3.40
N LEU A 21 -5.41 -1.42 -4.42
CA LEU A 21 -5.43 -2.68 -5.16
C LEU A 21 -5.09 -3.87 -4.25
N VAL A 22 -4.00 -3.75 -3.49
CA VAL A 22 -3.58 -4.85 -2.61
C VAL A 22 -4.54 -5.05 -1.42
N GLY A 23 -5.24 -4.00 -0.98
CA GLY A 23 -6.31 -4.10 0.01
C GLY A 23 -7.54 -4.83 -0.50
N TYR A 24 -7.94 -4.56 -1.74
CA TYR A 24 -9.00 -5.32 -2.41
C TYR A 24 -8.63 -6.81 -2.51
N ILE A 25 -7.42 -7.11 -3.00
CA ILE A 25 -6.91 -8.47 -3.14
C ILE A 25 -6.89 -9.20 -1.80
N ALA A 26 -6.36 -8.56 -0.74
CA ALA A 26 -6.32 -9.13 0.60
C ALA A 26 -7.73 -9.49 1.11
N ALA A 27 -8.68 -8.56 1.03
CA ALA A 27 -10.03 -8.77 1.53
C ALA A 27 -10.84 -9.80 0.73
N LYS A 28 -10.51 -10.03 -0.54
CA LYS A 28 -11.10 -11.12 -1.34
C LYS A 28 -10.42 -12.47 -1.15
N THR A 29 -9.19 -12.49 -0.66
CA THR A 29 -8.40 -13.73 -0.50
C THR A 29 -8.38 -14.26 0.94
N THR A 30 -8.63 -13.40 1.93
CA THR A 30 -8.68 -13.79 3.35
C THR A 30 -9.69 -14.91 3.60
N LYS A 31 -9.28 -15.89 4.40
CA LYS A 31 -10.10 -17.02 4.83
C LYS A 31 -10.71 -16.76 6.20
N THR A 32 -10.08 -15.94 7.03
CA THR A 32 -10.57 -15.60 8.37
C THR A 32 -11.54 -14.42 8.35
N GLY A 33 -11.51 -13.59 7.30
CA GLY A 33 -12.23 -12.32 7.26
C GLY A 33 -11.55 -11.20 8.06
N THR A 34 -10.33 -11.44 8.55
CA THR A 34 -9.49 -10.45 9.23
C THR A 34 -8.17 -10.32 8.48
N ILE A 35 -7.81 -9.09 8.14
CA ILE A 35 -6.54 -8.74 7.50
C ILE A 35 -5.81 -7.70 8.34
N GLY A 36 -4.51 -7.58 8.14
CA GLY A 36 -3.64 -6.73 8.95
C GLY A 36 -2.82 -5.76 8.12
N PHE A 37 -2.41 -4.68 8.79
CA PHE A 37 -1.45 -3.70 8.32
C PHE A 37 -0.38 -3.52 9.39
N VAL A 38 0.89 -3.66 9.01
CA VAL A 38 2.05 -3.42 9.89
C VAL A 38 2.85 -2.26 9.32
N GLY A 39 2.69 -1.09 9.95
CA GLY A 39 3.42 0.13 9.63
C GLY A 39 4.75 0.21 10.37
N GLY A 40 5.73 0.87 9.75
CA GLY A 40 7.00 1.17 10.40
C GLY A 40 6.82 2.19 11.52
N LYS A 41 6.50 3.44 11.18
CA LYS A 41 6.23 4.51 12.14
C LYS A 41 4.79 5.02 12.04
N ASP A 42 4.26 5.47 13.17
CA ASP A 42 2.97 6.15 13.24
C ASP A 42 3.14 7.61 12.77
N ILE A 43 3.10 7.80 11.45
CA ILE A 43 3.33 9.09 10.78
C ILE A 43 2.42 9.24 9.56
N PRO A 44 2.09 10.48 9.12
CA PRO A 44 1.14 10.76 8.04
C PRO A 44 1.37 9.98 6.74
N ILE A 45 2.63 9.80 6.33
CA ILE A 45 2.94 9.07 5.10
C ILE A 45 2.50 7.60 5.19
N ILE A 46 2.61 6.95 6.36
CA ILE A 46 2.21 5.55 6.54
C ILE A 46 0.69 5.43 6.62
N HIS A 47 0.02 6.40 7.24
CA HIS A 47 -1.45 6.46 7.20
C HIS A 47 -2.00 6.59 5.78
N ARG A 48 -1.26 7.21 4.85
CA ARG A 48 -1.63 7.26 3.43
C ARG A 48 -1.63 5.89 2.74
N PHE A 49 -0.74 4.98 3.12
CA PHE A 49 -0.83 3.60 2.67
C PHE A 49 -2.02 2.89 3.33
N PHE A 50 -2.16 3.03 4.65
CA PHE A 50 -3.23 2.37 5.39
C PHE A 50 -4.62 2.76 4.88
N ILE A 51 -4.88 4.05 4.63
CA ILE A 51 -6.18 4.52 4.17
C ILE A 51 -6.53 3.95 2.79
N GLY A 52 -5.56 3.85 1.87
CA GLY A 52 -5.76 3.20 0.58
C GLY A 52 -6.08 1.72 0.74
N TYR A 53 -5.29 1.01 1.56
CA TYR A 53 -5.50 -0.41 1.89
C TYR A 53 -6.87 -0.67 2.50
N TYR A 54 -7.25 0.11 3.51
CA TYR A 54 -8.56 0.04 4.16
C TYR A 54 -9.69 0.29 3.17
N TYR A 55 -9.57 1.33 2.34
CA TYR A 55 -10.57 1.67 1.34
C TYR A 55 -10.75 0.52 0.33
N GLY A 56 -9.67 -0.08 -0.17
CA GLY A 56 -9.73 -1.24 -1.06
C GLY A 56 -10.37 -2.46 -0.41
N ALA A 57 -9.99 -2.74 0.83
CA ALA A 57 -10.52 -3.85 1.62
C ALA A 57 -12.03 -3.70 1.86
N LYS A 58 -12.48 -2.52 2.27
CA LYS A 58 -13.91 -2.23 2.50
C LYS A 58 -14.74 -2.26 1.22
N MET A 59 -14.17 -1.84 0.08
CA MET A 59 -14.83 -1.96 -1.22
C MET A 59 -15.01 -3.43 -1.63
N ALA A 60 -14.02 -4.28 -1.35
CA ALA A 60 -14.11 -5.71 -1.62
C ALA A 60 -15.13 -6.42 -0.72
N LYS A 61 -15.08 -6.13 0.58
CA LYS A 61 -15.83 -6.82 1.62
C LYS A 61 -16.13 -5.84 2.77
N PRO A 62 -17.32 -5.22 2.82
CA PRO A 62 -17.62 -4.17 3.80
C PRO A 62 -17.45 -4.59 5.27
N ASP A 63 -17.69 -5.86 5.58
CA ASP A 63 -17.60 -6.46 6.91
C ASP A 63 -16.19 -6.99 7.27
N VAL A 64 -15.21 -6.92 6.35
CA VAL A 64 -13.83 -7.37 6.64
C VAL A 64 -13.26 -6.58 7.82
N ASN A 65 -12.64 -7.29 8.76
CA ASN A 65 -11.94 -6.66 9.87
C ASN A 65 -10.52 -6.28 9.42
N VAL A 66 -10.16 -5.01 9.54
CA VAL A 66 -8.83 -4.50 9.14
C VAL A 66 -8.12 -4.05 10.41
N LEU A 67 -7.13 -4.81 10.83
CA LEU A 67 -6.27 -4.49 11.96
C LEU A 67 -5.09 -3.64 11.50
N GLU A 68 -4.64 -2.74 12.36
CA GLU A 68 -3.54 -1.82 12.09
C GLU A 68 -2.58 -1.83 13.29
N SER A 69 -1.28 -1.89 13.03
CA SER A 69 -0.27 -1.78 14.07
C SER A 69 1.00 -1.12 13.56
N TYR A 70 1.70 -0.42 14.45
CA TYR A 70 2.90 0.37 14.14
C TYR A 70 4.07 -0.06 15.01
N SER A 71 5.14 -0.55 14.38
CA SER A 71 6.32 -1.08 15.09
C SER A 71 7.22 0.00 15.72
N GLY A 72 7.03 1.26 15.34
CA GLY A 72 7.87 2.40 15.74
C GLY A 72 9.19 2.55 14.96
N THR A 73 9.50 1.65 14.01
CA THR A 73 10.81 1.57 13.35
C THR A 73 10.74 1.04 11.92
N PHE A 74 11.70 1.46 11.09
CA PHE A 74 11.86 0.99 9.70
C PHE A 74 13.02 0.01 9.52
N SER A 75 13.71 -0.36 10.60
CA SER A 75 14.99 -1.08 10.53
C SER A 75 15.12 -2.25 11.51
N ASP A 76 14.02 -2.73 12.08
CA ASP A 76 14.03 -3.83 13.06
C ASP A 76 13.11 -4.98 12.62
N PRO A 77 13.65 -6.00 11.92
CA PRO A 77 12.88 -7.19 11.56
C PRO A 77 12.31 -7.96 12.77
N ALA A 78 12.96 -7.94 13.94
CA ALA A 78 12.43 -8.65 15.10
C ALA A 78 11.11 -8.02 15.57
N ALA A 79 11.06 -6.68 15.61
CA ALA A 79 9.82 -5.94 15.88
C ALA A 79 8.75 -6.25 14.82
N GLY A 80 9.10 -6.24 13.53
CA GLY A 80 8.16 -6.58 12.45
C GLY A 80 7.50 -7.96 12.64
N LYS A 81 8.30 -8.95 13.06
CA LYS A 81 7.81 -10.30 13.34
C LYS A 81 6.86 -10.32 14.55
N GLU A 82 7.26 -9.73 15.66
CA GLU A 82 6.47 -9.70 16.90
C GLU A 82 5.08 -9.07 16.67
N TYR A 83 5.04 -7.90 16.05
CA TYR A 83 3.81 -7.18 15.75
C TYR A 83 2.90 -7.96 14.80
N THR A 84 3.47 -8.65 13.81
CA THR A 84 2.69 -9.50 12.89
C THR A 84 2.09 -10.71 13.61
N LEU A 85 2.85 -11.36 14.50
CA LEU A 85 2.34 -12.47 15.31
C LEU A 85 1.18 -12.02 16.21
N ALA A 86 1.22 -10.80 16.75
CA ALA A 86 0.11 -10.23 17.51
C ALA A 86 -1.16 -10.03 16.66
N LEU A 87 -1.03 -9.62 15.39
CA LEU A 87 -2.16 -9.53 14.46
C LEU A 87 -2.70 -10.91 14.08
N ILE A 88 -1.83 -11.90 13.87
CA ILE A 88 -2.22 -13.28 13.57
C ILE A 88 -2.97 -13.91 14.75
N ASN A 89 -2.56 -13.63 16.00
CA ASN A 89 -3.29 -14.05 17.20
C ASN A 89 -4.72 -13.46 17.24
N GLN A 90 -4.91 -12.27 16.66
CA GLN A 90 -6.22 -11.63 16.42
C GLN A 90 -6.89 -12.08 15.10
N LYS A 91 -6.44 -13.21 14.53
CA LYS A 91 -6.97 -13.86 13.33
C LYS A 91 -6.62 -13.21 12.00
N SER A 92 -5.70 -12.26 11.95
CA SER A 92 -5.19 -11.75 10.66
C SER A 92 -4.46 -12.84 9.89
N ASP A 93 -4.90 -13.15 8.67
CA ASP A 93 -4.25 -14.15 7.81
C ASP A 93 -3.53 -13.56 6.59
N ILE A 94 -3.65 -12.25 6.36
CA ILE A 94 -2.94 -11.50 5.31
C ILE A 94 -2.49 -10.17 5.89
N ASN A 95 -1.17 -9.92 5.95
CA ASN A 95 -0.59 -8.74 6.61
C ASN A 95 0.24 -7.88 5.64
N PHE A 96 -0.17 -6.62 5.42
CA PHE A 96 0.54 -5.67 4.56
C PHE A 96 1.69 -4.98 5.30
N ALA A 97 2.92 -5.15 4.80
CA ALA A 97 4.16 -4.77 5.48
C ALA A 97 4.70 -3.41 4.99
N VAL A 98 4.24 -2.31 5.56
CA VAL A 98 4.67 -0.94 5.21
C VAL A 98 5.69 -0.41 6.21
N ALA A 99 6.82 -1.11 6.33
CA ALA A 99 7.79 -0.90 7.40
C ALA A 99 9.27 -0.92 6.95
N GLY A 100 9.59 -0.71 5.68
CA GLY A 100 10.98 -0.67 5.21
C GLY A 100 11.70 -2.00 5.48
N ALA A 101 12.90 -1.97 6.06
CA ALA A 101 13.64 -3.19 6.38
C ALA A 101 12.98 -4.03 7.51
N THR A 102 12.17 -3.40 8.38
CA THR A 102 11.32 -4.12 9.35
C THR A 102 10.35 -5.10 8.65
N SER A 103 9.94 -4.83 7.40
CA SER A 103 9.02 -5.69 6.65
C SER A 103 9.54 -7.12 6.43
N ALA A 104 10.85 -7.35 6.49
CA ALA A 104 11.41 -8.71 6.42
C ALA A 104 10.90 -9.60 7.56
N GLY A 105 10.66 -9.03 8.75
CA GLY A 105 10.08 -9.73 9.89
C GLY A 105 8.60 -10.10 9.70
N VAL A 106 7.84 -9.23 9.02
CA VAL A 106 6.43 -9.48 8.67
C VAL A 106 6.33 -10.67 7.73
N ILE A 107 7.20 -10.71 6.70
CA ILE A 107 7.28 -11.81 5.74
C ILE A 107 7.70 -13.12 6.42
N ASP A 108 8.68 -13.07 7.34
CA ASP A 108 9.10 -14.25 8.11
C ASP A 108 7.99 -14.77 9.03
N ALA A 109 7.25 -13.88 9.70
CA ALA A 109 6.08 -14.24 10.50
C ALA A 109 5.03 -14.96 9.65
N ALA A 110 4.69 -14.41 8.48
CA ALA A 110 3.71 -15.00 7.58
C ALA A 110 4.10 -16.43 7.15
N LYS A 111 5.35 -16.59 6.67
CA LYS A 111 5.91 -17.88 6.30
C LYS A 111 5.88 -18.89 7.45
N SER A 112 6.31 -18.49 8.64
CA SER A 112 6.40 -19.38 9.81
C SER A 112 5.04 -19.81 10.39
N THR A 113 3.98 -19.09 10.05
CA THR A 113 2.61 -19.32 10.57
C THR A 113 1.64 -19.80 9.50
N ASN A 114 2.11 -20.04 8.27
CA ASN A 114 1.27 -20.41 7.13
C ASN A 114 0.14 -19.39 6.86
N THR A 115 0.46 -18.11 7.03
CA THR A 115 -0.37 -16.96 6.63
C THR A 115 0.34 -16.21 5.49
N PHE A 116 -0.26 -15.14 4.98
CA PHE A 116 0.34 -14.35 3.91
C PHE A 116 0.84 -12.99 4.37
N ALA A 117 1.90 -12.52 3.72
CA ALA A 117 2.34 -11.13 3.74
C ALA A 117 2.00 -10.45 2.41
N ILE A 118 1.87 -9.11 2.43
CA ILE A 118 1.95 -8.28 1.23
C ILE A 118 3.20 -7.42 1.37
N GLY A 119 4.10 -7.50 0.39
CA GLY A 119 5.33 -6.71 0.32
C GLY A 119 5.07 -5.27 -0.09
N VAL A 120 6.10 -4.42 0.00
CA VAL A 120 6.01 -3.00 -0.38
C VAL A 120 7.30 -2.49 -1.04
N ASP A 121 7.16 -1.39 -1.78
CA ASP A 121 8.19 -0.64 -2.49
C ASP A 121 8.83 -1.40 -3.67
N SER A 122 9.42 -2.56 -3.41
CA SER A 122 9.95 -3.47 -4.41
C SER A 122 9.07 -4.71 -4.54
N ASN A 123 9.25 -5.47 -5.61
CA ASN A 123 8.65 -6.80 -5.68
C ASN A 123 9.38 -7.72 -4.71
N GLN A 124 8.72 -8.09 -3.62
CA GLN A 124 9.27 -8.93 -2.54
C GLN A 124 8.73 -10.37 -2.58
N ASN A 125 7.98 -10.75 -3.63
CA ASN A 125 7.38 -12.09 -3.73
C ASN A 125 8.40 -13.22 -3.56
N TYR A 126 9.61 -13.01 -4.08
CA TYR A 126 10.74 -13.95 -3.99
C TYR A 126 11.27 -14.18 -2.56
N MET A 127 10.98 -13.31 -1.60
CA MET A 127 11.54 -13.41 -0.24
C MET A 127 10.97 -14.60 0.53
N ALA A 128 9.70 -14.93 0.28
CA ALA A 128 9.06 -16.14 0.78
C ALA A 128 8.02 -16.65 -0.25
N PRO A 129 8.47 -17.34 -1.30
CA PRO A 129 7.59 -17.85 -2.35
C PRO A 129 6.47 -18.71 -1.76
N GLY A 130 5.23 -18.48 -2.18
CA GLY A 130 4.06 -19.14 -1.60
C GLY A 130 3.54 -18.52 -0.29
N SER A 131 4.23 -17.55 0.32
CA SER A 131 3.79 -16.85 1.54
C SER A 131 3.74 -15.32 1.40
N VAL A 132 4.24 -14.77 0.29
CA VAL A 132 3.97 -13.38 -0.11
C VAL A 132 2.87 -13.40 -1.16
N LEU A 133 1.69 -12.89 -0.79
CA LEU A 133 0.50 -12.90 -1.65
C LEU A 133 0.71 -12.04 -2.91
N THR A 134 1.28 -10.86 -2.73
CA THR A 134 1.70 -9.90 -3.75
C THR A 134 2.58 -8.84 -3.09
N SER A 135 3.10 -7.89 -3.88
CA SER A 135 3.81 -6.72 -3.38
C SER A 135 3.22 -5.46 -3.98
N MET A 136 2.97 -4.44 -3.15
CA MET A 136 2.60 -3.11 -3.63
C MET A 136 3.86 -2.38 -4.06
N VAL A 137 4.18 -2.45 -5.35
CA VAL A 137 5.42 -1.88 -5.88
C VAL A 137 5.29 -0.36 -5.96
N LYS A 138 6.40 0.32 -5.69
CA LYS A 138 6.55 1.77 -5.76
C LYS A 138 7.79 2.08 -6.59
N ARG A 139 7.58 2.56 -7.81
CA ARG A 139 8.64 2.78 -8.80
C ARG A 139 9.47 4.04 -8.55
N VAL A 140 10.10 4.11 -7.38
CA VAL A 140 11.05 5.18 -7.03
C VAL A 140 12.29 5.11 -7.92
N ASP A 141 12.65 3.92 -8.39
CA ASP A 141 13.68 3.68 -9.41
C ASP A 141 13.39 4.45 -10.71
N THR A 142 12.16 4.32 -11.24
CA THR A 142 11.73 5.06 -12.44
C THR A 142 11.76 6.57 -12.20
N GLN A 143 11.28 7.02 -11.05
CA GLN A 143 11.30 8.45 -10.69
C GLN A 143 12.72 9.00 -10.67
N ALA A 144 13.66 8.30 -10.03
CA ALA A 144 15.06 8.71 -10.00
C ALA A 144 15.67 8.72 -11.41
N TYR A 145 15.40 7.68 -12.21
CA TYR A 145 15.87 7.58 -13.59
C TYR A 145 15.37 8.75 -14.45
N ASP A 146 14.08 9.06 -14.39
CA ASP A 146 13.48 10.15 -15.16
C ASP A 146 14.09 11.51 -14.80
N MET A 147 14.37 11.74 -13.50
CA MET A 147 15.02 12.97 -13.05
C MET A 147 16.47 13.07 -13.54
N ILE A 148 17.25 11.99 -13.41
CA ILE A 148 18.64 11.93 -13.89
C ILE A 148 18.68 12.14 -15.40
N LYS A 149 17.79 11.46 -16.14
CA LYS A 149 17.66 11.59 -17.59
C LYS A 149 17.31 13.02 -18.00
N ALA A 150 16.37 13.66 -17.31
CA ALA A 150 15.99 15.04 -17.63
C ALA A 150 17.16 16.03 -17.44
N VAL A 151 18.02 15.82 -16.44
CA VAL A 151 19.26 16.62 -16.28
C VAL A 151 20.23 16.32 -17.43
N ALA A 152 20.49 15.05 -17.73
CA ALA A 152 21.42 14.65 -18.78
C ALA A 152 21.01 15.17 -20.16
N ASP A 153 19.71 15.17 -20.46
CA ASP A 153 19.14 15.63 -21.73
C ASP A 153 18.94 17.16 -21.80
N GLY A 154 19.23 17.90 -20.72
CA GLY A 154 18.98 19.35 -20.64
C GLY A 154 17.50 19.75 -20.59
N THR A 155 16.61 18.80 -20.32
CA THR A 155 15.16 18.99 -20.27
C THR A 155 14.61 19.18 -18.85
N TYR A 156 15.47 19.17 -17.83
CA TYR A 156 15.08 19.38 -16.43
C TYR A 156 14.29 20.69 -16.24
N ARG A 157 13.17 20.61 -15.51
CA ARG A 157 12.31 21.76 -15.16
C ARG A 157 11.94 21.68 -13.67
N GLY A 158 12.61 22.49 -12.86
CA GLY A 158 12.23 22.67 -11.45
C GLY A 158 10.93 23.47 -11.30
N GLY A 159 10.48 23.62 -10.06
CA GLY A 159 9.18 24.19 -9.71
C GLY A 159 7.99 23.24 -9.98
N THR A 160 8.24 21.96 -10.28
CA THR A 160 7.20 20.99 -10.67
C THR A 160 7.02 19.86 -9.65
N VAL A 161 5.83 19.27 -9.65
CA VAL A 161 5.45 18.13 -8.79
C VAL A 161 4.88 16.97 -9.63
N PRO A 162 5.72 16.24 -10.39
CA PRO A 162 5.25 15.10 -11.15
C PRO A 162 4.73 14.01 -10.19
N SER A 163 3.57 13.45 -10.55
CA SER A 163 2.91 12.40 -9.78
C SER A 163 3.02 11.06 -10.51
N TYR A 164 3.24 10.00 -9.75
CA TYR A 164 3.42 8.63 -10.24
C TYR A 164 2.42 7.72 -9.54
N GLY A 165 1.26 7.50 -10.18
CA GLY A 165 0.21 6.62 -9.70
C GLY A 165 0.04 5.39 -10.59
N LEU A 166 -1.15 4.76 -10.52
CA LEU A 166 -1.48 3.61 -11.37
C LEU A 166 -1.43 3.99 -12.86
N LYS A 167 -1.86 5.22 -13.19
CA LYS A 167 -1.87 5.74 -14.56
C LYS A 167 -0.46 5.85 -15.15
N GLU A 168 0.49 6.31 -14.35
CA GLU A 168 1.89 6.49 -14.77
C GLU A 168 2.72 5.22 -14.59
N GLY A 169 2.15 4.12 -14.10
CA GLY A 169 2.90 2.90 -13.75
C GLY A 169 3.85 3.10 -12.56
N GLY A 170 3.59 4.12 -11.73
CA GLY A 170 4.36 4.46 -10.55
C GLY A 170 4.14 3.53 -9.37
N VAL A 171 2.96 2.90 -9.32
CA VAL A 171 2.57 1.90 -8.33
C VAL A 171 1.79 0.78 -9.01
N ASP A 172 1.82 -0.43 -8.45
CA ASP A 172 0.94 -1.54 -8.87
C ASP A 172 0.98 -2.69 -7.84
N ALA A 173 0.18 -3.73 -8.07
CA ALA A 173 0.33 -5.03 -7.41
C ALA A 173 1.20 -5.98 -8.26
N ALA A 174 2.23 -6.58 -7.67
CA ALA A 174 3.15 -7.48 -8.37
C ALA A 174 2.60 -8.90 -8.51
N MET A 175 2.69 -9.44 -9.73
CA MET A 175 2.41 -10.85 -10.05
C MET A 175 3.61 -11.44 -10.79
N ASP A 176 4.11 -12.59 -10.33
CA ASP A 176 5.26 -13.29 -10.89
C ASP A 176 5.19 -14.80 -10.57
N GLU A 177 6.25 -15.54 -10.89
CA GLU A 177 6.34 -16.97 -10.62
C GLU A 177 6.28 -17.34 -9.12
N HIS A 178 6.58 -16.40 -8.22
CA HIS A 178 6.68 -16.67 -6.78
C HIS A 178 5.32 -16.60 -6.06
N ASN A 179 4.34 -15.92 -6.65
CA ASN A 179 2.96 -15.84 -6.15
C ASN A 179 1.91 -16.43 -7.11
N ALA A 180 2.35 -17.11 -8.17
CA ALA A 180 1.46 -17.78 -9.10
C ALA A 180 0.50 -18.75 -8.39
N GLY A 181 -0.80 -18.60 -8.66
CA GLY A 181 -1.85 -19.45 -8.08
C GLY A 181 -2.25 -19.11 -6.65
N LEU A 182 -1.63 -18.13 -5.98
CA LEU A 182 -2.04 -17.70 -4.63
C LEU A 182 -3.32 -16.87 -4.64
N ILE A 183 -3.53 -16.09 -5.71
CA ILE A 183 -4.70 -15.23 -5.88
C ILE A 183 -5.61 -15.84 -6.95
N PRO A 184 -6.91 -16.02 -6.67
CA PRO A 184 -7.87 -16.48 -7.68
C PRO A 184 -7.92 -15.57 -8.93
N GLU A 185 -8.08 -16.16 -10.12
CA GLU A 185 -8.08 -15.41 -11.39
C GLU A 185 -9.20 -14.36 -11.48
N ASP A 186 -10.37 -14.65 -10.91
CA ASP A 186 -11.49 -13.71 -10.85
C ASP A 186 -11.19 -12.50 -9.97
N VAL A 187 -10.44 -12.71 -8.87
CA VAL A 187 -9.95 -11.62 -8.01
C VAL A 187 -8.93 -10.76 -8.76
N LEU A 188 -8.00 -11.36 -9.50
CA LEU A 188 -7.03 -10.62 -10.33
C LEU A 188 -7.72 -9.81 -11.42
N LYS A 189 -8.65 -10.42 -12.14
CA LYS A 189 -9.45 -9.73 -13.17
C LYS A 189 -10.20 -8.55 -12.57
N LYS A 190 -10.82 -8.74 -11.41
CA LYS A 190 -11.57 -7.65 -10.76
C LYS A 190 -10.66 -6.55 -10.22
N ALA A 191 -9.47 -6.89 -9.73
CA ALA A 191 -8.46 -5.92 -9.35
C ALA A 191 -8.00 -5.08 -10.55
N ASP A 192 -7.80 -5.67 -11.73
CA ASP A 192 -7.47 -4.92 -12.95
C ASP A 192 -8.64 -4.02 -13.40
N GLU A 193 -9.89 -4.49 -13.34
CA GLU A 193 -11.05 -3.63 -13.60
C GLU A 193 -11.09 -2.41 -12.67
N LEU A 194 -10.81 -2.61 -11.37
CA LEU A 194 -10.74 -1.51 -10.39
C LEU A 194 -9.55 -0.59 -10.66
N ARG A 195 -8.40 -1.13 -11.05
CA ARG A 195 -7.24 -0.36 -11.51
C ARG A 195 -7.62 0.58 -12.66
N GLN A 196 -8.34 0.09 -13.67
CA GLN A 196 -8.81 0.93 -14.78
C GLN A 196 -9.78 2.02 -14.30
N LYS A 197 -10.65 1.73 -13.33
CA LYS A 197 -11.56 2.72 -12.74
C LYS A 197 -10.85 3.81 -11.93
N VAL A 198 -9.75 3.47 -11.26
CA VAL A 198 -8.90 4.48 -10.60
C VAL A 198 -8.18 5.34 -11.65
N ILE A 199 -7.66 4.71 -12.71
CA ILE A 199 -6.99 5.42 -13.82
C ILE A 199 -7.94 6.38 -14.54
N SER A 200 -9.20 5.98 -14.74
CA SER A 200 -10.22 6.83 -15.38
C SER A 200 -10.78 7.91 -14.45
N GLY A 201 -10.58 7.79 -13.14
CA GLY A 201 -11.13 8.68 -12.11
C GLY A 201 -12.58 8.35 -11.71
N GLU A 202 -13.14 7.24 -12.18
CA GLU A 202 -14.45 6.74 -11.69
C GLU A 202 -14.37 6.38 -10.20
N ILE A 203 -13.23 5.80 -9.78
CA ILE A 203 -12.88 5.60 -8.38
C ILE A 203 -11.81 6.61 -7.99
N VAL A 204 -12.09 7.39 -6.95
CA VAL A 204 -11.10 8.27 -6.34
C VAL A 204 -10.71 7.68 -5.00
N VAL A 205 -9.53 7.06 -4.96
CA VAL A 205 -8.99 6.49 -3.73
C VAL A 205 -8.61 7.65 -2.79
N PRO A 206 -9.02 7.63 -1.51
CA PRO A 206 -8.73 8.71 -0.59
C PRO A 206 -7.24 8.81 -0.30
N ASN A 207 -6.74 10.04 -0.31
CA ASN A 207 -5.39 10.39 0.13
C ASN A 207 -5.50 10.99 1.53
N TYR A 208 -4.72 10.46 2.48
CA TYR A 208 -4.72 10.91 3.87
C TYR A 208 -4.53 12.42 4.02
N PHE A 209 -3.66 13.03 3.21
CA PHE A 209 -3.37 14.46 3.29
C PHE A 209 -4.52 15.36 2.79
N ASP A 210 -5.50 14.80 2.09
CA ASP A 210 -6.68 15.54 1.60
C ASP A 210 -7.86 15.44 2.59
N LEU A 211 -7.74 14.62 3.65
CA LEU A 211 -8.76 14.50 4.67
C LEU A 211 -8.73 15.67 5.66
N LYS A 212 -9.91 16.10 6.07
CA LYS A 212 -10.09 17.09 7.13
C LYS A 212 -10.21 16.42 8.50
N PRO A 213 -9.74 17.05 9.58
CA PRO A 213 -9.99 16.56 10.94
C PRO A 213 -11.48 16.29 11.18
N GLY A 214 -11.82 15.11 11.71
CA GLY A 214 -13.20 14.69 11.97
C GLY A 214 -14.04 14.32 10.73
N GLN A 215 -13.43 14.21 9.55
CA GLN A 215 -14.12 13.80 8.33
C GLN A 215 -14.62 12.35 8.45
N LYS A 216 -15.94 12.17 8.31
CA LYS A 216 -16.62 10.88 8.54
C LYS A 216 -16.60 9.94 7.34
N GLU A 217 -16.51 10.48 6.13
CA GLU A 217 -16.51 9.72 4.89
C GLU A 217 -15.34 10.12 3.99
N MET A 218 -14.86 9.18 3.20
CA MET A 218 -13.67 9.33 2.36
C MET A 218 -13.85 8.62 1.01
N GLY A 219 -13.12 9.11 0.01
CA GLY A 219 -13.03 8.50 -1.32
C GLY A 219 -14.29 8.65 -2.17
N GLN A 220 -14.24 8.07 -3.36
CA GLN A 220 -15.36 7.94 -4.29
C GLN A 220 -15.37 6.52 -4.87
N PRO A 221 -16.42 5.72 -4.63
CA PRO A 221 -17.62 6.03 -3.82
C PRO A 221 -17.33 6.30 -2.34
N PRO A 222 -18.15 7.11 -1.64
CA PRO A 222 -17.93 7.43 -0.23
C PRO A 222 -17.96 6.18 0.67
N MET A 223 -17.01 6.08 1.59
CA MET A 223 -16.99 5.08 2.66
C MET A 223 -16.57 5.68 3.99
N ALA A 224 -16.96 5.06 5.10
CA ALA A 224 -16.59 5.51 6.44
C ALA A 224 -15.06 5.58 6.62
N THR A 225 -14.58 6.68 7.19
CA THR A 225 -13.17 6.85 7.57
C THR A 225 -12.82 5.87 8.70
N PRO A 226 -11.65 5.19 8.66
CA PRO A 226 -11.24 4.31 9.76
C PRO A 226 -11.06 5.11 11.06
N PRO A 227 -11.39 4.55 12.23
CA PRO A 227 -11.29 5.26 13.51
C PRO A 227 -9.89 5.82 13.81
N SER A 228 -8.82 5.11 13.42
CA SER A 228 -7.44 5.57 13.61
C SER A 228 -7.13 6.87 12.88
N VAL A 229 -7.74 7.09 11.71
CA VAL A 229 -7.58 8.32 10.91
C VAL A 229 -8.60 9.39 11.32
N ALA A 230 -9.84 9.00 11.63
CA ALA A 230 -10.88 9.94 12.05
C ALA A 230 -10.54 10.66 13.37
N ASN A 231 -9.78 9.99 14.24
CA ASN A 231 -9.37 10.48 15.55
C ASN A 231 -7.94 11.07 15.58
N ALA A 232 -7.14 10.89 14.52
CA ALA A 232 -5.82 11.50 14.41
C ALA A 232 -5.98 13.02 14.26
N GLN A 233 -5.64 13.76 15.30
CA GLN A 233 -5.56 15.23 15.36
C GLN A 233 -4.11 15.66 15.48
#